data_AF-A0A6J1SQD4-F1
#
_entry.id   AF-A0A6J1SQD4-F1
#
_cell.length_a   1.000
_cell.length_b   1.000
_cell.length_c   1.000
_cell.angle_alpha   90.00
_cell.angle_beta   90.00
_cell.angle_gamma   90.00
#
_symmetry.space_group_name_H-M   'P 1'
#
loop_
_entity.id
_entity.type
_entity.pdbx_description
1 polymer ?
#
loop_
_entity_poly.entity_id
_entity_poly.type
_entity_poly.pdbx_seq_one_letter_code
_entity_poly.pdbx_strand_id
1 'polypeptide(L)'
;MVASFDRRGHGLQGHTEELVKIISKFRSKKLYLRKRPRRDLRVEAIISNVLTRAQEELKAKQQQRLRKWLEMKSELGFHDNSKCNVDVWREKELGLESLDSFMLQLGGVKTPLQR
;
A
#
# COMPACT_ATOMS: atom_id res chain seq x y z
N MET A 1 5.65 -30.63 4.94
CA MET A 1 4.40 -30.06 5.48
C MET A 1 4.32 -28.61 5.01
N VAL A 2 3.58 -28.35 3.95
CA VAL A 2 3.34 -27.00 3.43
C VAL A 2 2.14 -26.44 4.20
N ALA A 3 2.32 -25.34 4.91
CA ALA A 3 1.24 -24.71 5.66
C ALA A 3 0.19 -24.15 4.69
N SER A 4 -0.92 -24.88 4.57
CA SER A 4 -2.12 -24.43 3.87
C SER A 4 -2.70 -23.24 4.63
N PHE A 5 -2.62 -22.05 4.03
CA PHE A 5 -3.29 -20.86 4.55
C PHE A 5 -4.78 -20.99 4.21
N ASP A 6 -5.56 -21.23 5.26
CA ASP A 6 -6.99 -21.53 5.25
C ASP A 6 -7.79 -20.41 4.57
N ARG A 7 -8.48 -20.75 3.48
CA ARG A 7 -9.43 -19.86 2.77
C ARG A 7 -10.80 -19.99 3.43
N ARG A 8 -11.03 -19.31 4.55
CA ARG A 8 -12.38 -19.12 5.11
C ARG A 8 -12.80 -17.66 4.98
N GLY A 9 -13.95 -17.47 4.34
CA GLY A 9 -14.47 -16.19 3.90
C GLY A 9 -14.74 -15.22 5.04
N HIS A 10 -13.94 -14.17 5.12
CA HIS A 10 -14.33 -12.89 5.68
C HIS A 10 -14.45 -11.90 4.53
N GLY A 11 -15.47 -11.03 4.58
CA GLY A 11 -15.84 -10.12 3.50
C GLY A 11 -14.64 -9.41 2.86
N LEU A 12 -14.71 -9.21 1.54
CA LEU A 12 -13.67 -8.65 0.66
C LEU A 12 -12.99 -7.36 1.18
N GLN A 13 -13.61 -6.67 2.14
CA GLN A 13 -13.11 -5.47 2.80
C GLN A 13 -12.11 -5.79 3.93
N GLY A 14 -12.44 -6.74 4.82
CA GLY A 14 -11.58 -7.14 5.94
C GLY A 14 -10.27 -7.78 5.49
N HIS A 15 -10.30 -8.56 4.40
CA HIS A 15 -9.08 -9.15 3.84
C HIS A 15 -8.12 -8.09 3.28
N THR A 16 -8.62 -7.02 2.65
CA THR A 16 -7.75 -5.95 2.14
C THR A 16 -7.11 -5.15 3.26
N GLU A 17 -7.83 -4.93 4.35
CA GLU A 17 -7.29 -4.28 5.56
C GLU A 17 -6.22 -5.12 6.22
N GLU A 18 -6.41 -6.44 6.25
CA GLU A 18 -5.42 -7.37 6.77
C GLU A 18 -4.13 -7.36 5.93
N LEU A 19 -4.24 -7.35 4.59
CA LEU A 19 -3.08 -7.19 3.70
C LEU A 19 -2.33 -5.88 3.98
N VAL A 20 -3.04 -4.77 4.15
CA VAL A 20 -2.43 -3.47 4.49
C VAL A 20 -1.73 -3.53 5.86
N LYS A 21 -2.35 -4.15 6.87
CA LYS A 21 -1.75 -4.34 8.20
C LYS A 21 -0.47 -5.18 8.12
N ILE A 22 -0.49 -6.28 7.35
CA ILE A 22 0.68 -7.13 7.13
C ILE A 22 1.80 -6.34 6.44
N ILE A 23 1.49 -5.61 5.36
CA ILE A 23 2.48 -4.78 4.65
C ILE A 23 3.13 -3.78 5.61
N SER A 24 2.33 -3.03 6.38
CA SER A 24 2.84 -2.05 7.35
C SER A 24 3.73 -2.70 8.41
N LYS A 25 3.29 -3.83 8.98
CA LYS A 25 4.05 -4.57 10.00
C LYS A 25 5.40 -5.07 9.46
N PHE A 26 5.41 -5.64 8.27
CA PHE A 26 6.63 -6.18 7.65
C PHE A 26 7.57 -5.07 7.17
N ARG A 27 7.07 -3.91 6.73
CA ARG A 27 7.89 -2.71 6.47
C ARG A 27 8.60 -2.23 7.72
N SER A 28 7.87 -2.09 8.83
CA SER A 28 8.45 -1.71 10.13
C SER A 28 9.47 -2.74 10.62
N LYS A 29 9.16 -4.04 10.46
CA LYS A 29 10.08 -5.14 10.80
C LYS A 29 11.36 -5.09 9.96
N LYS A 30 11.24 -4.88 8.64
CA LYS A 30 12.36 -4.75 7.71
C LYS A 30 13.27 -3.57 8.07
N LEU A 31 12.69 -2.41 8.39
CA LEU A 31 13.43 -1.23 8.83
C LEU A 31 14.21 -1.51 10.12
N TYR A 32 13.56 -2.14 11.09
CA TYR A 32 14.19 -2.50 12.36
C TYR A 32 15.35 -3.49 12.18
N LEU A 33 15.20 -4.51 11.33
CA LEU A 33 16.27 -5.46 11.03
C LEU A 33 17.45 -4.80 10.31
N ARG A 34 17.18 -3.87 9.38
CA ARG A 34 18.23 -3.11 8.68
C ARG A 34 19.14 -2.32 9.63
N LYS A 35 18.60 -1.85 10.75
CA LYS A 35 19.33 -1.12 11.80
C LYS A 35 20.14 -2.00 12.73
N ARG A 36 20.02 -3.34 12.66
CA ARG A 36 20.79 -4.26 13.52
C ARG A 36 22.24 -4.44 13.00
N PRO A 37 23.24 -4.56 13.90
CA PRO A 37 24.64 -4.72 13.53
C PRO A 37 24.96 -6.11 12.95
N ARG A 38 24.20 -7.15 13.31
CA ARG A 38 24.25 -8.48 12.69
C ARG A 38 22.95 -8.76 11.96
N ARG A 39 23.01 -8.77 10.63
CA ARG A 39 21.85 -9.00 9.75
C ARG A 39 21.76 -10.48 9.39
N ASP A 40 20.58 -11.06 9.59
CA ASP A 40 20.28 -12.37 9.06
C ASP A 40 19.66 -12.22 7.67
N LEU A 41 20.46 -12.52 6.65
CA LEU A 41 20.06 -12.41 5.24
C LEU A 41 18.88 -13.32 4.89
N ARG A 42 18.74 -14.47 5.56
CA ARG A 42 17.62 -15.38 5.32
C ARG A 42 16.32 -14.77 5.82
N VAL A 43 16.34 -14.17 7.01
CA VAL A 43 15.18 -13.49 7.58
C VAL A 43 14.79 -12.27 6.74
N GLU A 44 15.76 -11.50 6.26
CA GLU A 44 15.50 -10.36 5.37
C GLU A 44 14.89 -10.79 4.03
N ALA A 45 15.37 -11.90 3.45
CA ALA A 45 14.83 -12.47 2.21
C ALA A 45 13.38 -12.96 2.42
N ILE A 46 13.09 -13.66 3.52
CA ILE A 46 11.74 -14.12 3.86
C ILE A 46 10.79 -12.93 4.02
N ILE A 47 11.19 -11.91 4.78
CA ILE A 47 10.38 -10.71 4.99
C ILE A 47 10.13 -9.98 3.67
N SER A 48 11.13 -9.90 2.80
CA SER A 48 10.99 -9.26 1.49
C SER A 48 10.03 -10.05 0.59
N ASN A 49 10.12 -11.38 0.56
CA ASN A 49 9.20 -12.25 -0.20
C ASN A 49 7.75 -12.18 0.31
N VAL A 50 7.54 -12.16 1.63
CA VAL A 50 6.19 -11.97 2.19
C VAL A 50 5.62 -10.60 1.81
N LEU A 51 6.46 -9.57 1.87
CA LEU A 51 6.08 -8.20 1.54
C LEU A 51 5.72 -8.05 0.06
N THR A 52 6.51 -8.63 -0.86
CA THR A 52 6.20 -8.59 -2.30
C THR A 52 4.89 -9.32 -2.60
N ARG A 53 4.69 -10.52 -2.06
CA ARG A 53 3.45 -11.28 -2.24
C ARG A 53 2.22 -10.54 -1.74
N ALA A 54 2.29 -9.95 -0.54
CA ALA A 54 1.17 -9.18 0.01
C ALA A 54 0.86 -7.93 -0.83
N GLN A 55 1.89 -7.25 -1.36
CA GLN A 55 1.70 -6.11 -2.26
C GLN A 55 1.08 -6.50 -3.59
N GLU A 56 1.55 -7.60 -4.19
CA GLU A 56 1.00 -8.14 -5.44
C GLU A 56 -0.47 -8.52 -5.28
N GLU A 57 -0.83 -9.18 -4.17
CA GLU A 57 -2.23 -9.54 -3.91
C GLU A 57 -3.12 -8.30 -3.74
N LEU A 58 -2.64 -7.29 -2.99
CA LEU A 58 -3.38 -6.04 -2.83
C LEU A 58 -3.58 -5.34 -4.18
N LYS A 59 -2.54 -5.30 -5.01
CA LYS A 59 -2.59 -4.71 -6.36
C LYS A 59 -3.57 -5.47 -7.25
N ALA A 60 -3.55 -6.79 -7.24
CA ALA A 60 -4.49 -7.61 -7.99
C ALA A 60 -5.95 -7.32 -7.59
N LYS A 61 -6.22 -7.18 -6.28
CA LYS A 61 -7.56 -6.82 -5.78
C LYS A 61 -7.97 -5.40 -6.17
N GLN A 62 -7.06 -4.44 -6.11
CA GLN A 62 -7.31 -3.07 -6.58
C GLN A 62 -7.63 -3.03 -8.08
N GLN A 63 -6.84 -3.74 -8.89
CA GLN A 63 -7.07 -3.86 -10.33
C GLN A 63 -8.39 -4.56 -10.65
N GLN A 64 -8.78 -5.58 -9.88
CA GLN A 64 -10.07 -6.24 -10.03
C GLN A 64 -11.23 -5.26 -9.74
N ARG A 65 -11.13 -4.48 -8.65
CA ARG A 65 -12.14 -3.45 -8.33
C ARG A 65 -12.21 -2.38 -9.43
N LEU A 66 -11.06 -1.92 -9.93
CA LEU A 66 -11.01 -0.96 -11.02
C LEU A 66 -11.67 -1.51 -12.29
N ARG A 67 -11.37 -2.75 -12.68
CA ARG A 67 -12.01 -3.39 -13.85
C ARG A 67 -13.52 -3.47 -13.71
N LYS A 68 -14.03 -3.93 -12.56
CA LYS A 68 -15.47 -3.97 -12.28
C LYS A 68 -16.11 -2.58 -12.34
N TRP A 69 -15.43 -1.57 -11.80
CA TRP A 69 -15.90 -0.19 -11.87
C TRP A 69 -15.96 0.33 -13.31
N LEU A 70 -14.94 0.07 -14.12
CA LEU A 70 -14.90 0.46 -15.53
C LEU A 70 -15.99 -0.24 -16.35
N GLU A 71 -16.23 -1.53 -16.10
CA GLU A 71 -17.29 -2.32 -16.73
C GLU A 71 -18.67 -1.73 -16.42
N MET A 72 -18.99 -1.55 -15.13
CA MET A 72 -20.25 -0.92 -14.69
C MET A 72 -20.42 0.49 -15.26
N LYS A 73 -19.32 1.26 -15.32
CA LYS A 73 -19.33 2.61 -15.91
C LYS A 73 -19.67 2.58 -17.40
N SER A 74 -19.14 1.60 -18.14
CA SER A 74 -19.45 1.38 -19.56
C SER A 74 -20.91 0.98 -19.77
N GLU A 75 -21.45 0.10 -18.92
CA GLU A 75 -22.86 -0.31 -18.96
C GLU A 75 -23.82 0.87 -18.72
N LEU A 76 -23.42 1.81 -17.86
CA LEU A 76 -24.18 3.02 -17.54
C LEU A 76 -23.98 4.16 -18.57
N GLY A 77 -23.25 3.92 -19.67
CA GLY A 77 -23.09 4.88 -20.76
C GLY A 77 -22.14 6.06 -20.46
N PHE A 78 -21.40 6.01 -19.35
CA PHE A 78 -20.39 7.02 -19.02
C PHE A 78 -19.09 6.73 -19.79
N HIS A 79 -19.07 7.04 -21.09
CA HIS A 79 -17.85 7.04 -21.90
C HIS A 79 -16.97 8.24 -21.52
N ASP A 80 -16.13 8.07 -20.51
CA ASP A 80 -15.01 9.01 -20.32
C ASP A 80 -13.86 8.61 -21.22
N ASN A 81 -13.54 9.48 -22.19
CA ASN A 81 -12.33 9.43 -23.01
C ASN A 81 -11.05 9.71 -22.19
N SER A 82 -11.19 9.86 -20.86
CA SER A 82 -10.11 10.03 -19.92
C SER A 82 -9.51 8.66 -19.59
N LYS A 83 -8.40 8.35 -20.26
CA LYS A 83 -7.51 7.23 -19.96
C LYS A 83 -7.17 7.29 -18.47
N CYS A 84 -7.87 6.51 -17.64
CA CYS A 84 -7.55 6.39 -16.23
C CYS A 84 -6.09 5.92 -16.12
N ASN A 85 -5.22 6.82 -15.68
CA ASN A 85 -3.79 6.58 -15.69
C ASN A 85 -3.47 5.58 -14.56
N VAL A 86 -3.48 4.29 -14.89
CA VAL A 86 -3.25 3.17 -13.97
C VAL A 86 -1.81 3.22 -13.40
N ASP A 87 -0.93 4.05 -13.96
CA ASP A 87 0.45 4.22 -13.52
C ASP A 87 0.63 5.13 -12.30
N VAL A 88 -0.40 5.80 -11.79
CA VAL A 88 -0.28 6.65 -10.58
C VAL A 88 0.16 5.85 -9.34
N TRP A 89 -0.17 4.56 -9.27
CA TRP A 89 0.19 3.68 -8.15
C TRP A 89 1.50 2.90 -8.38
N ARG A 90 2.16 3.10 -9.52
CA ARG A 90 3.47 2.50 -9.81
C ARG A 90 4.52 3.31 -9.08
N GLU A 91 4.74 2.97 -7.82
CA GLU A 91 6.04 3.12 -7.17
C GLU A 91 6.63 4.53 -7.27
N LYS A 92 5.81 5.57 -7.08
CA LYS A 92 6.36 6.78 -6.50
C LYS A 92 6.57 6.44 -5.04
N GLU A 93 7.80 6.06 -4.68
CA GLU A 93 8.32 6.48 -3.39
C GLU A 93 7.99 7.97 -3.32
N LEU A 94 6.86 8.31 -2.68
CA LEU A 94 6.60 9.68 -2.26
C LEU A 94 7.66 9.91 -1.21
N GLY A 95 8.85 10.27 -1.70
CA GLY A 95 10.01 10.55 -0.88
C GLY A 95 9.56 11.50 0.21
N LEU A 96 10.06 11.28 1.41
CA LEU A 96 9.79 12.13 2.57
C LEU A 96 10.08 13.61 2.28
N GLU A 97 10.77 13.92 1.18
CA GLU A 97 10.97 15.25 0.59
C GLU A 97 9.65 16.00 0.31
N SER A 98 8.61 15.32 -0.18
CA SER A 98 7.29 15.93 -0.38
C SER A 98 6.58 16.19 0.95
N LEU A 99 6.85 15.37 1.97
CA LEU A 99 6.27 15.52 3.30
C LEU A 99 7.01 16.61 4.09
N ASP A 100 8.34 16.69 4.01
CA ASP A 100 9.15 17.74 4.64
C ASP A 100 8.81 19.11 4.06
N SER A 101 8.69 19.23 2.73
CA SER A 101 8.25 20.47 2.10
C SER A 101 6.86 20.91 2.61
N PHE A 102 5.95 19.97 2.79
CA PHE A 102 4.62 20.22 3.35
C PHE A 102 4.66 20.59 4.85
N MET A 103 5.47 19.91 5.66
CA MET A 103 5.64 20.22 7.09
C MET A 103 6.30 21.59 7.29
N LEU A 104 7.20 21.99 6.39
CA LEU A 104 7.75 23.34 6.36
C LEU A 104 6.70 24.39 6.01
N GLN A 105 5.78 24.11 5.08
CA GLN A 105 4.64 24.98 4.78
C GLN A 105 3.71 25.16 5.99
N LEU A 106 3.45 24.09 6.76
CA LEU A 106 2.64 24.17 7.98
C LEU A 106 3.28 25.03 9.07
N GLY A 107 4.61 25.09 9.13
CA GLY A 107 5.33 25.99 10.03
C GLY A 107 5.01 27.48 9.81
N GLY A 108 4.72 27.86 8.57
CA GLY A 108 4.35 29.24 8.19
C GLY A 108 2.90 29.62 8.53
N VAL A 109 2.01 28.65 8.73
CA VAL A 109 0.59 28.86 9.07
C VAL A 109 0.36 28.88 10.59
N LYS A 110 1.44 28.85 11.39
CA LYS A 110 1.38 28.89 12.85
C LYS A 110 0.96 30.27 13.34
N THR A 111 -0.32 30.61 13.18
CA THR A 111 -0.92 31.77 13.82
C THR A 111 -0.82 31.58 15.33
N PRO A 112 -0.27 32.54 16.10
CA PRO A 112 -0.32 32.46 17.54
C PRO A 112 -1.78 32.49 17.97
N LEU A 113 -2.23 31.42 18.64
CA LEU A 113 -3.50 31.41 19.35
C LEU A 113 -3.39 32.46 20.46
N GLN A 114 -4.00 33.63 20.26
CA GLN A 114 -4.23 34.58 21.35
C GLN A 114 -5.17 33.90 22.36
N ARG A 115 -4.68 33.69 23.57
CA ARG A 115 -5.46 33.29 24.74
C ARG A 115 -5.80 34.53 25.56
#